data_AF-A0A6P0P939-F1
#
_entry.id   AF-A0A6P0P939-F1
#
_cell.length_a   1.000
_cell.length_b   1.000
_cell.length_c   1.000
_cell.angle_alpha   90.00
_cell.angle_beta   90.00
_cell.angle_gamma   90.00
#
_symmetry.space_group_name_H-M   'P 1'
#
loop_
_entity.id
_entity.type
_entity.pdbx_description
1 polymer ?
#
loop_
_entity_poly.entity_id
_entity_poly.type
_entity_poly.pdbx_seq_one_letter_code
_entity_poly.pdbx_strand_id
1 'polypeptide(L)'
;MIFKRVNDTNSTTIVREITPPKKTKQTLVIIDPRVDNYHQLVSGTYPDTKVVVLDLRKDGIEQITEALSDELATSLHIVCHGADGILYLGKTPVSQENIYQYQGLLQEWAVEEILLYGCNVGGDRQFLNSLHQLTGANIAASAHRVGNIAKGGSWQLEIRIGQVNSGLALLPEVIQGYGGVFAVSFSEPTAFAVQVELALISCPVASVL
;
A
#
# COMPACT_ATOMS: atom_id res chain seq x y z
N MET A 1 -25.12 35.51 3.74
CA MET A 1 -25.98 36.68 3.40
C MET A 1 -27.41 36.29 3.71
N ILE A 2 -28.06 37.09 4.55
CA ILE A 2 -29.39 36.85 5.13
C ILE A 2 -30.45 37.27 4.12
N PHE A 3 -31.46 36.43 3.87
CA PHE A 3 -32.76 36.91 3.40
C PHE A 3 -33.85 36.35 4.32
N LYS A 4 -34.43 37.28 5.08
CA LYS A 4 -35.62 37.09 5.90
C LYS A 4 -36.81 37.53 5.04
N ARG A 5 -37.81 36.66 4.87
CA ARG A 5 -39.17 37.07 4.50
C ARG A 5 -40.13 36.30 5.40
N VAL A 6 -40.73 37.03 6.34
CA VAL A 6 -41.75 36.54 7.27
C VAL A 6 -43.08 36.57 6.50
N ASN A 7 -43.79 35.45 6.45
CA ASN A 7 -45.20 35.39 6.10
C ASN A 7 -45.93 34.65 7.22
N ASP A 8 -46.96 35.32 7.73
CA ASP A 8 -47.74 34.93 8.90
C ASP A 8 -48.57 33.66 8.63
N THR A 9 -48.27 32.57 9.33
CA THR A 9 -49.27 31.56 9.76
C THR A 9 -48.68 30.77 10.93
N ASN A 10 -49.45 30.70 12.00
CA ASN A 10 -49.03 30.22 13.31
C ASN A 10 -49.09 28.68 13.39
N SER A 11 -48.18 27.98 12.71
CA SER A 11 -48.01 26.54 12.83
C SER A 11 -46.53 26.19 12.99
N THR A 12 -46.10 25.97 14.23
CA THR A 12 -44.73 25.56 14.56
C THR A 12 -44.54 24.09 14.16
N THR A 13 -44.35 23.84 12.87
CA THR A 13 -43.77 22.58 12.40
C THR A 13 -42.28 22.62 12.77
N ILE A 14 -41.91 21.86 13.81
CA ILE A 14 -40.51 21.64 14.16
C ILE A 14 -39.93 20.69 13.10
N VAL A 15 -39.45 21.25 11.99
CA VAL A 15 -38.71 20.47 10.98
C VAL A 15 -37.36 20.16 11.61
N ARG A 16 -37.23 18.97 12.21
CA ARG A 16 -35.90 18.43 12.54
C ARG A 16 -35.21 18.21 11.20
N GLU A 17 -34.22 19.05 10.91
CA GLU A 17 -33.27 18.79 9.84
C GLU A 17 -32.60 17.46 10.18
N ILE A 18 -33.02 16.38 9.53
CA ILE A 18 -32.40 15.07 9.69
C ILE A 18 -31.08 15.18 8.94
N THR A 19 -30.05 15.69 9.61
CA THR A 19 -28.69 15.61 9.06
C THR A 19 -28.43 14.12 8.83
N PRO A 20 -28.17 13.68 7.58
CA PRO A 20 -27.82 12.29 7.35
C PRO A 20 -26.64 11.94 8.27
N PRO A 21 -26.61 10.73 8.86
CA PRO A 21 -25.54 10.34 9.77
C PRO A 21 -24.21 10.62 9.06
N LYS A 22 -23.36 11.44 9.69
CA LYS A 22 -22.02 11.72 9.19
C LYS A 22 -21.33 10.38 8.99
N LYS A 23 -21.03 10.00 7.75
CA LYS A 23 -20.31 8.77 7.41
C LYS A 23 -19.08 8.73 8.31
N THR A 24 -19.05 7.80 9.26
CA THR A 24 -17.90 7.63 10.14
C THR A 24 -16.76 7.17 9.25
N LYS A 25 -15.62 7.86 9.30
CA LYS A 25 -14.47 7.49 8.49
C LYS A 25 -14.01 6.10 8.91
N GLN A 26 -14.33 5.09 8.11
CA GLN A 26 -13.89 3.72 8.32
C GLN A 26 -12.56 3.52 7.60
N THR A 27 -11.61 2.92 8.29
CA THR A 27 -10.27 2.65 7.76
C THR A 27 -10.11 1.16 7.54
N LEU A 28 -9.69 0.78 6.33
CA LEU A 28 -9.28 -0.57 5.99
C LEU A 28 -7.76 -0.61 5.83
N VAL A 29 -7.09 -1.48 6.57
CA VAL A 29 -5.66 -1.73 6.46
C VAL A 29 -5.44 -3.11 5.85
N ILE A 30 -4.75 -3.13 4.72
CA ILE A 30 -4.29 -4.33 4.04
C ILE A 30 -2.82 -4.52 4.37
N ILE A 31 -2.44 -5.73 4.77
CA ILE A 31 -1.05 -6.06 5.09
C ILE A 31 -0.64 -7.28 4.26
N ASP A 32 0.36 -7.10 3.40
CA ASP A 32 1.10 -8.22 2.81
C ASP A 32 2.02 -8.83 3.87
N PRO A 33 1.85 -10.11 4.25
CA PRO A 33 2.59 -10.69 5.38
C PRO A 33 4.09 -10.94 5.11
N ARG A 34 4.62 -10.59 3.94
CA ARG A 34 6.06 -10.66 3.67
C ARG A 34 6.87 -9.57 4.37
N VAL A 35 6.23 -8.47 4.77
CA VAL A 35 6.92 -7.43 5.55
C VAL A 35 7.37 -7.98 6.89
N ASP A 36 8.55 -7.56 7.34
CA ASP A 36 9.12 -7.99 8.63
C ASP A 36 8.11 -7.82 9.77
N ASN A 37 7.99 -8.79 10.67
CA ASN A 37 7.17 -8.69 11.88
C ASN A 37 5.74 -8.16 11.65
N TYR A 38 5.07 -8.55 10.55
CA TYR A 38 3.74 -8.04 10.19
C TYR A 38 2.71 -8.17 11.33
N HIS A 39 2.85 -9.16 12.23
CA HIS A 39 2.01 -9.29 13.43
C HIS A 39 2.05 -8.05 14.33
N GLN A 40 3.20 -7.40 14.48
CA GLN A 40 3.34 -6.14 15.22
C GLN A 40 2.51 -5.04 14.57
N LEU A 41 2.50 -5.00 13.23
CA LEU A 41 1.73 -4.02 12.45
C LEU A 41 0.22 -4.27 12.59
N VAL A 42 -0.21 -5.55 12.54
CA VAL A 42 -1.61 -5.95 12.78
C VAL A 42 -2.06 -5.53 14.18
N SER A 43 -1.28 -5.84 15.22
CA SER A 43 -1.62 -5.44 16.60
C SER A 43 -1.50 -3.93 16.84
N GLY A 44 -0.85 -3.22 15.91
CA GLY A 44 -0.45 -1.84 16.03
C GLY A 44 -1.36 -0.85 15.31
N THR A 45 -2.47 -1.30 14.72
CA THR A 45 -3.47 -0.40 14.13
C THR A 45 -4.39 0.19 15.20
N TYR A 46 -5.03 1.32 14.89
CA TYR A 46 -6.04 1.89 15.79
C TYR A 46 -7.23 0.94 15.99
N PRO A 47 -7.88 0.91 17.18
CA PRO A 47 -8.95 -0.04 17.50
C PRO A 47 -10.15 -0.08 16.53
N ASP A 48 -10.50 1.05 15.91
CA ASP A 48 -11.64 1.17 14.98
C ASP A 48 -11.24 0.89 13.51
N THR A 49 -10.11 0.22 13.29
CA THR A 49 -9.57 -0.11 11.97
C THR A 49 -9.85 -1.57 11.65
N LYS A 50 -10.39 -1.85 10.46
CA LYS A 50 -10.46 -3.22 9.94
C LYS A 50 -9.09 -3.57 9.36
N VAL A 51 -8.56 -4.73 9.74
CA VAL A 51 -7.28 -5.22 9.23
C VAL A 51 -7.49 -6.51 8.46
N VAL A 52 -6.95 -6.59 7.25
CA VAL A 52 -6.91 -7.79 6.42
C VAL A 52 -5.47 -8.12 6.09
N VAL A 53 -5.05 -9.34 6.45
CA VAL A 53 -3.75 -9.88 6.06
C VAL A 53 -3.95 -10.73 4.81
N LEU A 54 -3.16 -10.46 3.76
CA LEU A 54 -3.31 -11.12 2.47
C LEU A 54 -2.85 -12.58 2.50
N ASP A 55 -3.56 -13.46 1.78
CA ASP A 55 -3.05 -14.77 1.40
C ASP A 55 -2.10 -14.61 0.20
N LEU A 56 -0.84 -15.00 0.38
CA LEU A 56 0.21 -14.88 -0.63
C LEU A 56 -0.02 -15.75 -1.88
N ARG A 57 -0.98 -16.67 -1.84
CA ARG A 57 -1.33 -17.56 -2.96
C ARG A 57 -2.44 -16.99 -3.83
N LYS A 58 -3.11 -15.93 -3.39
CA LYS A 58 -4.21 -15.27 -4.09
C LYS A 58 -3.76 -13.91 -4.64
N ASP A 59 -4.46 -13.41 -5.65
CA ASP A 59 -4.17 -12.08 -6.20
C ASP A 59 -4.47 -11.00 -5.16
N GLY A 60 -3.59 -10.00 -5.05
CA GLY A 60 -3.71 -8.95 -4.05
C GLY A 60 -4.88 -8.01 -4.33
N ILE A 61 -5.11 -7.63 -5.59
CA ILE A 61 -6.18 -6.70 -5.96
C ILE A 61 -7.54 -7.35 -5.76
N GLU A 62 -7.70 -8.61 -6.16
CA GLU A 62 -8.95 -9.35 -5.95
C GLU A 62 -9.35 -9.42 -4.46
N GLN A 63 -8.38 -9.71 -3.59
CA GLN A 63 -8.63 -9.77 -2.13
C GLN A 63 -9.00 -8.40 -1.54
N ILE A 64 -8.40 -7.32 -2.03
CA ILE A 64 -8.76 -5.97 -1.57
C ILE A 64 -10.15 -5.59 -2.06
N THR A 65 -10.50 -5.92 -3.31
CA THR A 65 -11.86 -5.69 -3.83
C THR A 65 -12.90 -6.42 -2.98
N GLU A 66 -12.66 -7.70 -2.68
CA GLU A 66 -13.53 -8.49 -1.80
C GLU A 66 -13.64 -7.87 -0.39
N ALA A 67 -12.53 -7.40 0.18
CA ALA A 67 -12.55 -6.76 1.49
C ALA A 67 -13.30 -5.41 1.52
N LEU A 68 -13.33 -4.69 0.39
CA LEU A 68 -14.02 -3.42 0.21
C LEU A 68 -15.50 -3.58 -0.14
N SER A 69 -15.91 -4.68 -0.79
CA SER A 69 -17.33 -4.90 -1.14
C SER A 69 -18.22 -5.04 0.10
N ASP A 70 -17.64 -5.51 1.19
CA ASP A 70 -18.36 -5.72 2.46
C ASP A 70 -18.38 -4.47 3.36
N GLU A 71 -17.74 -3.37 2.96
CA GLU A 71 -17.41 -2.26 3.86
C GLU A 71 -17.65 -0.87 3.27
N LEU A 72 -17.97 0.10 4.13
CA LEU A 72 -18.05 1.51 3.76
C LEU A 72 -16.77 2.26 4.14
N ALA A 73 -15.61 1.68 3.83
CA ALA A 73 -14.31 2.27 4.07
C ALA A 73 -14.16 3.62 3.35
N THR A 74 -13.66 4.64 4.06
CA THR A 74 -13.31 5.94 3.48
C THR A 74 -11.84 6.02 3.11
N SER A 75 -10.97 5.29 3.81
CA SER A 75 -9.53 5.29 3.58
C SER A 75 -8.98 3.86 3.52
N LEU A 76 -8.22 3.57 2.47
CA LEU A 76 -7.52 2.31 2.27
C LEU A 76 -6.02 2.49 2.53
N HIS A 77 -5.47 1.64 3.37
CA HIS A 77 -4.07 1.68 3.79
C HIS A 77 -3.42 0.37 3.39
N ILE A 78 -2.39 0.40 2.54
CA ILE A 78 -1.76 -0.81 2.02
C ILE A 78 -0.32 -0.87 2.50
N VAL A 79 -0.01 -1.88 3.31
CA VAL A 79 1.33 -2.16 3.84
C VAL A 79 1.93 -3.34 3.09
N CYS A 80 3.01 -3.11 2.36
CA CYS A 80 3.66 -4.13 1.56
C CYS A 80 5.12 -3.77 1.28
N HIS A 81 5.87 -4.71 0.70
CA HIS A 81 7.13 -4.35 0.07
C HIS A 81 6.89 -3.50 -1.17
N GLY A 82 7.83 -2.62 -1.50
CA GLY A 82 7.75 -1.75 -2.66
C GLY A 82 9.07 -1.57 -3.41
N ALA A 83 8.94 -1.15 -4.66
CA ALA A 83 9.98 -0.54 -5.49
C ALA A 83 9.34 0.58 -6.33
N ASP A 84 10.13 1.28 -7.14
CA ASP A 84 9.67 2.37 -8.01
C ASP A 84 8.47 1.92 -8.87
N GLY A 85 7.27 2.40 -8.55
CA GLY A 85 6.03 2.05 -9.26
C GLY A 85 5.53 0.62 -9.09
N ILE A 86 6.04 -0.12 -8.10
CA ILE A 86 5.70 -1.53 -7.90
C ILE A 86 5.24 -1.77 -6.46
N LEU A 87 4.05 -2.35 -6.32
CA LEU A 87 3.54 -2.93 -5.07
C LEU A 87 3.72 -4.44 -5.10
N TYR A 88 4.45 -5.02 -4.16
CA TYR A 88 4.53 -6.47 -4.01
C TYR A 88 3.39 -6.94 -3.10
N LEU A 89 2.28 -7.36 -3.73
CA LEU A 89 0.99 -7.50 -3.05
C LEU A 89 0.33 -8.84 -3.37
N GLY A 90 0.22 -9.73 -2.37
CA GLY A 90 -0.30 -11.08 -2.59
C GLY A 90 0.53 -11.81 -3.66
N LYS A 91 -0.10 -12.62 -4.50
CA LYS A 91 0.59 -13.44 -5.50
C LYS A 91 1.26 -12.63 -6.61
N THR A 92 0.62 -11.55 -7.07
CA THR A 92 1.00 -10.83 -8.28
C THR A 92 1.48 -9.42 -7.92
N PRO A 93 2.73 -9.02 -8.24
CA PRO A 93 3.14 -7.63 -8.12
C PRO A 93 2.26 -6.73 -8.99
N VAL A 94 1.92 -5.54 -8.49
CA VAL A 94 1.09 -4.56 -9.20
C VAL A 94 1.98 -3.40 -9.62
N SER A 95 1.96 -3.06 -10.90
CA SER A 95 2.79 -2.01 -11.49
C SER A 95 2.10 -1.33 -12.67
N GLN A 96 2.76 -0.34 -13.26
CA GLN A 96 2.25 0.32 -14.47
C GLN A 96 1.98 -0.65 -15.63
N GLU A 97 2.69 -1.77 -15.70
CA GLU A 97 2.59 -2.76 -16.78
C GLU A 97 1.28 -3.54 -16.75
N ASN A 98 0.70 -3.75 -15.56
CA ASN A 98 -0.49 -4.58 -15.38
C ASN A 98 -1.67 -3.87 -14.72
N ILE A 99 -1.53 -2.64 -14.21
CA ILE A 99 -2.60 -1.97 -13.46
C ILE A 99 -3.91 -1.84 -14.26
N TYR A 100 -3.84 -1.65 -15.58
CA TYR A 100 -5.03 -1.57 -16.43
C TYR A 100 -5.76 -2.90 -16.63
N GLN A 101 -5.11 -4.03 -16.36
CA GLN A 101 -5.78 -5.35 -16.34
C GLN A 101 -6.78 -5.43 -15.18
N TYR A 102 -6.55 -4.67 -14.12
CA TYR A 102 -7.41 -4.58 -12.94
C TYR A 102 -8.46 -3.48 -13.02
N GLN A 103 -8.64 -2.81 -14.17
CA GLN A 103 -9.51 -1.64 -14.29
C GLN A 103 -10.93 -1.87 -13.73
N GLY A 104 -11.57 -3.00 -14.06
CA GLY A 104 -12.91 -3.31 -13.57
C GLY A 104 -12.97 -3.37 -12.04
N LEU A 105 -12.01 -4.06 -11.42
CA LEU A 105 -11.92 -4.21 -9.97
C LEU A 105 -11.57 -2.90 -9.27
N LEU A 106 -10.62 -2.12 -9.80
CA LEU A 106 -10.18 -0.87 -9.21
C LEU A 106 -11.28 0.22 -9.27
N GLN A 107 -12.13 0.20 -10.29
CA GLN A 107 -13.28 1.10 -10.38
C GLN A 107 -14.36 0.82 -9.33
N GLU A 108 -14.37 -0.37 -8.74
CA GLU A 108 -15.28 -0.73 -7.65
C GLU A 108 -14.80 -0.21 -6.29
N TRP A 109 -13.53 0.23 -6.18
CA TRP A 109 -12.96 0.71 -4.93
C TRP A 109 -13.51 2.09 -4.57
N ALA A 110 -14.66 2.12 -3.89
CA ALA A 110 -15.37 3.33 -3.48
C ALA A 110 -14.75 4.02 -2.24
N VAL A 111 -13.42 4.18 -2.22
CA VAL A 111 -12.66 4.84 -1.16
C VAL A 111 -12.25 6.25 -1.56
N GLU A 112 -12.11 7.17 -0.59
CA GLU A 112 -11.73 8.56 -0.86
C GLU A 112 -10.21 8.74 -0.96
N GLU A 113 -9.46 7.91 -0.21
CA GLU A 113 -8.02 8.05 -0.05
C GLU A 113 -7.34 6.68 0.00
N ILE A 114 -6.20 6.54 -0.68
CA ILE A 114 -5.33 5.35 -0.64
C ILE A 114 -3.93 5.77 -0.17
N LEU A 115 -3.46 5.14 0.90
CA LEU A 115 -2.15 5.37 1.49
C LEU A 115 -1.28 4.12 1.30
N LEU A 116 -0.17 4.26 0.58
CA LEU A 116 0.73 3.18 0.18
C LEU A 116 2.00 3.19 1.04
N TYR A 117 2.10 2.24 1.95
CA TYR A 117 3.28 1.99 2.77
C TYR A 117 4.15 0.91 2.12
N GLY A 118 4.85 1.30 1.06
CA GLY A 118 5.87 0.47 0.40
C GLY A 118 7.08 1.33 0.04
N CYS A 119 8.27 0.74 0.14
CA CYS A 119 9.51 1.45 -0.18
C CYS A 119 9.48 1.96 -1.63
N ASN A 120 9.75 3.25 -1.81
CA ASN A 120 9.95 3.91 -3.11
C ASN A 120 8.80 3.80 -4.12
N VAL A 121 7.60 3.36 -3.73
CA VAL A 121 6.46 3.21 -4.67
C VAL A 121 6.17 4.51 -5.42
N GLY A 122 6.33 5.66 -4.75
CA GLY A 122 6.18 6.99 -5.33
C GLY A 122 7.32 7.44 -6.26
N GLY A 123 8.34 6.62 -6.48
CA GLY A 123 9.40 6.86 -7.47
C GLY A 123 8.86 6.89 -8.91
N ASP A 124 7.78 6.15 -9.19
CA ASP A 124 7.06 6.22 -10.47
C ASP A 124 5.72 6.95 -10.29
N ARG A 125 5.68 8.20 -10.76
CA ARG A 125 4.46 9.01 -10.74
C ARG A 125 3.42 8.53 -11.73
N GLN A 126 3.80 7.84 -12.81
CA GLN A 126 2.85 7.33 -13.80
C GLN A 126 1.96 6.28 -13.16
N PHE A 127 2.56 5.31 -12.46
CA PHE A 127 1.83 4.29 -11.72
C PHE A 127 0.80 4.90 -10.75
N LEU A 128 1.22 5.87 -9.94
CA LEU A 128 0.31 6.53 -8.99
C LEU A 128 -0.81 7.31 -9.69
N ASN A 129 -0.53 7.96 -10.82
CA ASN A 129 -1.56 8.65 -11.61
C ASN A 129 -2.57 7.66 -12.19
N SER A 130 -2.12 6.51 -12.71
CA SER A 130 -3.02 5.46 -13.20
C SER A 130 -3.89 4.91 -12.05
N LEU A 131 -3.31 4.69 -10.86
CA LEU A 131 -4.08 4.25 -9.69
C LEU A 131 -5.13 5.29 -9.28
N HIS A 132 -4.75 6.57 -9.22
CA HIS A 132 -5.66 7.68 -8.95
C HIS A 132 -6.81 7.75 -9.97
N GLN A 133 -6.51 7.61 -11.26
CA GLN A 133 -7.51 7.65 -12.32
C GLN A 133 -8.48 6.47 -12.27
N LEU A 134 -7.97 5.27 -11.98
CA LEU A 134 -8.77 4.05 -11.98
C LEU A 134 -9.70 3.95 -10.75
N THR A 135 -9.23 4.43 -9.60
CA THR A 135 -9.98 4.36 -8.33
C THR A 135 -10.78 5.63 -8.03
N GLY A 136 -10.37 6.78 -8.60
CA GLY A 136 -10.88 8.10 -8.22
C GLY A 136 -10.39 8.60 -6.85
N ALA A 137 -9.61 7.79 -6.12
CA ALA A 137 -9.15 8.11 -4.76
C ALA A 137 -7.92 9.01 -4.76
N ASN A 138 -7.79 9.89 -3.77
CA ASN A 138 -6.55 10.64 -3.54
C ASN A 138 -5.45 9.68 -3.08
N ILE A 139 -4.22 9.86 -3.54
CA ILE A 139 -3.12 8.91 -3.29
C ILE A 139 -2.04 9.57 -2.44
N ALA A 140 -1.54 8.87 -1.43
CA ALA A 140 -0.27 9.18 -0.77
C ALA A 140 0.65 7.96 -0.80
N ALA A 141 1.92 8.16 -1.14
CA ALA A 141 2.92 7.10 -1.22
C ALA A 141 4.30 7.63 -0.82
N SER A 142 5.20 6.74 -0.41
CA SER A 142 6.59 7.13 -0.13
C SER A 142 7.45 7.07 -1.39
N ALA A 143 8.28 8.09 -1.60
CA ALA A 143 9.37 8.05 -2.59
C ALA A 143 10.67 7.47 -2.01
N HIS A 144 10.64 7.05 -0.74
CA HIS A 144 11.79 6.60 0.01
C HIS A 144 11.49 5.28 0.75
N ARG A 145 12.48 4.79 1.48
CA ARG A 145 12.34 3.59 2.30
C ARG A 145 11.35 3.86 3.44
N VAL A 146 10.42 2.94 3.64
CA VAL A 146 9.42 3.02 4.73
C VAL A 146 9.83 2.11 5.89
N GLY A 147 9.68 2.58 7.12
CA GLY A 147 9.91 1.83 8.35
C GLY A 147 10.94 2.48 9.28
N ASN A 148 11.77 1.64 9.90
CA ASN A 148 12.69 2.02 10.96
C ASN A 148 13.71 3.10 10.54
N ILE A 149 13.77 4.20 11.30
CA ILE A 149 14.67 5.34 11.05
C ILE A 149 16.16 4.96 11.15
N ALA A 150 16.53 4.11 12.12
CA ALA A 150 17.90 3.65 12.26
C ALA A 150 18.36 2.74 11.10
N LYS A 151 17.42 2.20 10.31
CA LYS A 151 17.69 1.46 9.06
C LYS A 151 17.51 2.32 7.79
N GLY A 152 17.44 3.65 7.96
CA GLY A 152 17.27 4.60 6.86
C GLY A 152 15.85 4.67 6.30
N GLY A 153 14.86 4.17 7.04
CA GLY A 153 13.45 4.32 6.69
C GLY A 153 12.82 5.60 7.27
N SER A 154 11.64 5.94 6.79
CA SER A 154 10.74 6.93 7.39
C SER A 154 9.31 6.38 7.42
N TRP A 155 8.37 7.10 8.01
CA TRP A 155 6.94 6.78 7.88
C TRP A 155 6.20 7.87 7.09
N GLN A 156 6.95 8.67 6.34
CA GLN A 156 6.43 9.77 5.55
C GLN A 156 5.95 9.24 4.19
N LEU A 157 4.81 9.77 3.75
CA LEU A 157 4.26 9.56 2.42
C LEU A 157 4.33 10.89 1.69
N GLU A 158 5.49 11.15 1.08
CA GLU A 158 5.86 12.46 0.53
C GLU A 158 5.16 12.75 -0.79
N ILE A 159 4.86 11.71 -1.57
CA ILE A 159 4.20 11.85 -2.86
C ILE A 159 2.70 11.85 -2.65
N ARG A 160 2.04 12.90 -3.14
CA ARG A 160 0.60 13.09 -3.04
C ARG A 160 -0.01 13.40 -4.39
N ILE A 161 -1.16 12.78 -4.67
CA ILE A 161 -2.05 13.09 -5.78
C ILE A 161 -3.41 13.43 -5.19
N GLY A 162 -3.88 14.65 -5.44
CA GLY A 162 -5.09 15.19 -4.81
C GLY A 162 -4.88 15.54 -3.33
N GLN A 163 -5.98 15.60 -2.56
CA GLN A 163 -5.96 15.99 -1.15
C GLN A 163 -6.12 14.78 -0.23
N VAL A 164 -5.05 14.40 0.47
CA VAL A 164 -5.06 13.31 1.44
C VAL A 164 -5.05 13.87 2.87
N ASN A 165 -6.12 13.58 3.61
CA ASN A 165 -6.35 14.08 4.97
C ASN A 165 -6.21 13.00 6.04
N SER A 166 -6.18 11.72 5.65
CA SER A 166 -6.00 10.61 6.59
C SER A 166 -4.59 10.61 7.18
N GLY A 167 -4.52 10.34 8.49
CA GLY A 167 -3.27 10.10 9.20
C GLY A 167 -2.69 8.73 8.89
N LEU A 168 -1.63 8.34 9.60
CA LEU A 168 -1.08 6.99 9.49
C LEU A 168 -2.04 5.98 10.15
N ALA A 169 -2.11 4.77 9.59
CA ALA A 169 -2.94 3.69 10.14
C ALA A 169 -2.37 3.06 11.43
N LEU A 170 -1.11 3.32 11.75
CA LEU A 170 -0.39 2.69 12.86
C LEU A 170 -0.27 3.63 14.05
N LEU A 171 -0.36 3.05 15.24
CA LEU A 171 -0.14 3.73 16.51
C LEU A 171 1.31 4.27 16.61
N PRO A 172 1.53 5.43 17.23
CA PRO A 172 2.86 6.03 17.37
C PRO A 172 3.89 5.10 18.02
N GLU A 173 3.48 4.29 18.99
CA GLU A 173 4.35 3.35 19.71
C GLU A 173 4.87 2.26 18.76
N VAL A 174 4.03 1.81 17.82
CA VAL A 174 4.40 0.82 16.80
C VAL A 174 5.34 1.44 15.77
N ILE A 175 5.04 2.65 15.31
CA ILE A 175 5.91 3.43 14.40
C ILE A 175 7.32 3.60 14.98
N GLN A 176 7.42 3.92 16.27
CA GLN A 176 8.69 4.10 16.97
C GLN A 176 9.41 2.77 17.25
N GLY A 177 8.65 1.72 17.60
CA GLY A 177 9.18 0.43 18.01
C GLY A 177 9.38 -0.60 16.87
N TYR A 178 8.94 -0.30 15.65
CA TYR A 178 9.05 -1.23 14.54
C TYR A 178 10.50 -1.36 14.08
N GLY A 179 11.04 -2.58 14.13
CA GLY A 179 12.45 -2.86 13.82
C GLY A 179 12.76 -3.06 12.34
N GLY A 180 11.76 -3.17 11.47
CA GLY A 180 11.91 -3.53 10.06
C GLY A 180 11.90 -2.34 9.10
N VAL A 181 12.13 -2.62 7.82
CA VAL A 181 11.87 -1.70 6.70
C VAL A 181 11.15 -2.47 5.60
N PHE A 182 10.30 -1.81 4.82
CA PHE A 182 9.52 -2.49 3.79
C PHE A 182 10.30 -2.71 2.48
N ALA A 183 11.62 -2.83 2.54
CA ALA A 183 12.45 -3.08 1.36
C ALA A 183 12.42 -4.57 0.98
N VAL A 184 12.39 -4.88 -0.31
CA VAL A 184 12.50 -6.27 -0.77
C VAL A 184 13.88 -6.79 -0.37
N SER A 185 13.89 -7.89 0.38
CA SER A 185 15.14 -8.63 0.63
C SER A 185 15.34 -9.63 -0.49
N PHE A 186 16.11 -9.26 -1.51
CA PHE A 186 16.61 -10.26 -2.46
C PHE A 186 17.74 -11.00 -1.76
N SER A 187 17.49 -12.22 -1.30
CA SER A 187 18.58 -13.15 -1.04
C SER A 187 19.15 -13.51 -2.40
N GLU A 188 20.35 -13.01 -2.73
CA GLU A 188 21.12 -13.49 -3.88
C GLU A 188 21.14 -15.03 -3.84
N PRO A 189 20.82 -15.73 -4.95
CA PRO A 189 21.01 -17.17 -4.99
C PRO A 189 22.47 -17.45 -4.68
N THR A 190 22.73 -18.17 -3.59
CA THR A 190 24.07 -18.55 -3.20
C THR A 190 24.65 -19.32 -4.38
N ALA A 191 25.62 -18.73 -5.07
CA ALA A 191 26.29 -19.37 -6.18
C ALA A 191 26.90 -20.67 -5.65
N PHE A 192 26.27 -21.81 -5.96
CA PHE A 192 26.91 -23.11 -5.82
C PHE A 192 28.12 -23.07 -6.75
N ALA A 193 29.31 -22.96 -6.16
CA ALA A 193 30.55 -23.04 -6.89
C ALA A 193 30.60 -24.40 -7.61
N VAL A 194 30.40 -24.40 -8.93
CA VAL A 194 30.74 -25.55 -9.76
C VAL A 194 32.26 -25.57 -9.85
N GLN A 195 32.92 -26.42 -9.06
CA GLN A 195 34.34 -26.72 -9.24
C GLN A 195 34.49 -27.41 -10.59
N VAL A 196 34.95 -26.66 -11.59
CA VAL A 196 35.49 -27.25 -12.81
C VAL A 196 36.91 -27.67 -12.49
N GLU A 197 37.12 -28.95 -12.22
CA GLU A 197 38.45 -29.52 -12.09
C GLU A 197 39.10 -29.57 -13.47
N LEU A 198 40.00 -28.63 -13.74
CA LEU A 198 40.85 -28.67 -14.93
C LEU A 198 41.86 -29.82 -14.75
N ALA A 199 41.57 -30.97 -15.33
CA ALA A 199 42.53 -32.05 -15.44
C ALA A 199 43.69 -31.58 -16.33
N LEU A 200 44.84 -31.32 -15.71
CA LEU A 200 46.12 -31.06 -16.37
C LEU A 200 46.56 -32.35 -17.09
N ILE A 201 46.43 -32.39 -18.41
CA ILE A 201 47.15 -33.38 -19.21
C ILE A 201 48.55 -32.83 -19.45
N SER A 202 49.53 -33.38 -18.73
CA SER A 202 50.94 -33.11 -18.93
C SER A 202 51.53 -33.96 -20.06
N CYS A 203 52.48 -33.35 -20.77
CA CYS A 203 53.65 -33.94 -21.44
C CYS A 203 53.50 -34.53 -22.86
N PRO A 204 54.59 -34.61 -23.66
CA PRO A 204 55.86 -33.85 -23.61
C PRO A 204 56.33 -33.28 -24.97
N VAL A 205 57.35 -32.44 -24.87
CA VAL A 205 58.16 -31.84 -25.93
C VAL A 205 58.86 -32.93 -26.78
N ALA A 206 58.87 -32.77 -28.10
CA ALA A 206 59.82 -33.46 -28.99
C ALA A 206 60.61 -32.43 -29.79
N SER A 207 61.93 -32.60 -29.72
CA SER A 207 62.99 -31.69 -30.13
C SER A 207 63.12 -31.48 -31.64
N VAL A 208 63.67 -30.31 -31.96
CA VAL A 208 64.30 -29.90 -33.22
C VAL A 208 65.35 -30.92 -33.67
N LEU A 209 65.28 -31.33 -34.95
CA LEU A 209 66.37 -31.31 -35.94
C LEU A 209 65.75 -31.12 -37.33
#